data_AF-A0A1F8Q934-F1
#
_entry.id   AF-A0A1F8Q934-F1
#
_cell.length_a   1.000
_cell.length_b   1.000
_cell.length_c   1.000
_cell.angle_alpha   90.00
_cell.angle_beta   90.00
_cell.angle_gamma   90.00
#
_symmetry.space_group_name_H-M   'P 1'
#
loop_
_entity.id
_entity.type
_entity.pdbx_description
1 polymer ?
#
loop_
_entity_poly.entity_id
_entity_poly.type
_entity_poly.pdbx_seq_one_letter_code
_entity_poly.pdbx_strand_id
1 'polypeptide(L)'
;MVKMIIGFFAGMAVCGLVFFGAGTILSAYAGTDDSGELSDNATGGLTGLLPDIEQIYNQALTLPFKKAESKIYDEDIREFYHELINSTGLGGTGAGTD
;
A
#
# COMPACT_ATOMS: atom_id res chain seq x y z
N MET A 1 -7.01 46.26 4.05
CA MET A 1 -7.76 44.99 3.81
C MET A 1 -7.47 44.36 2.47
N VAL A 2 -7.46 45.11 1.35
CA VAL A 2 -7.19 44.56 -0.01
C VAL A 2 -5.84 43.82 -0.11
N LYS A 3 -4.78 44.28 0.56
CA LYS A 3 -3.47 43.58 0.61
C LYS A 3 -3.52 42.20 1.30
N MET A 4 -4.41 42.00 2.28
CA MET A 4 -4.59 40.68 2.91
C MET A 4 -5.38 39.73 2.00
N ILE A 5 -6.38 40.26 1.30
CA ILE A 5 -7.21 39.48 0.37
C ILE A 5 -6.37 38.99 -0.82
N ILE A 6 -5.51 39.85 -1.37
CA ILE A 6 -4.58 39.48 -2.47
C ILE A 6 -3.61 38.37 -2.03
N GLY A 7 -3.09 38.43 -0.80
CA GLY A 7 -2.21 37.40 -0.26
C GLY A 7 -2.91 36.04 -0.10
N PHE A 8 -4.18 36.04 0.30
CA PHE A 8 -4.97 34.82 0.43
C PHE A 8 -5.21 34.14 -0.92
N PHE A 9 -5.61 34.91 -1.95
CA PHE A 9 -5.82 34.37 -3.29
C PHE A 9 -4.52 33.93 -3.96
N ALA A 10 -3.40 34.63 -3.73
CA ALA A 10 -2.08 34.20 -4.20
C ALA A 10 -1.66 32.86 -3.58
N GLY A 11 -1.88 32.67 -2.28
CA GLY A 11 -1.61 31.40 -1.59
C GLY A 11 -2.48 30.25 -2.11
N MET A 12 -3.78 30.51 -2.34
CA MET A 12 -4.70 29.48 -2.86
C MET A 12 -4.35 29.06 -4.29
N ALA A 13 -3.92 30.01 -5.14
CA ALA A 13 -3.46 29.72 -6.49
C ALA A 13 -2.18 28.86 -6.50
N VAL A 14 -1.22 29.15 -5.61
CA VAL A 14 0.02 28.36 -5.48
C VAL A 14 -0.27 26.95 -4.97
N CYS A 15 -1.10 26.80 -3.93
CA CYS A 15 -1.52 25.48 -3.45
C CYS A 15 -2.28 24.69 -4.53
N GLY A 16 -3.17 25.34 -5.29
CA GLY A 16 -3.86 24.72 -6.41
C GLY A 16 -2.92 24.19 -7.49
N LEU A 17 -1.85 24.94 -7.80
CA LEU A 17 -0.83 24.54 -8.78
C LEU A 17 -0.02 23.33 -8.29
N VAL A 18 0.25 23.21 -6.99
CA VAL A 18 0.93 22.04 -6.41
C VAL A 18 0.07 20.78 -6.50
N PHE A 19 -1.23 20.88 -6.23
CA PHE A 19 -2.14 19.73 -6.36
C PHE A 19 -2.37 19.33 -7.83
N PHE A 20 -2.47 20.30 -8.75
CA PHE A 20 -2.58 20.02 -10.19
C PHE A 20 -1.26 19.44 -10.74
N GLY A 21 -0.11 19.96 -10.27
CA GLY A 21 1.22 19.44 -10.58
C GLY A 21 1.43 18.01 -10.08
N ALA A 22 1.06 17.71 -8.83
CA ALA A 22 1.12 16.37 -8.25
C ALA A 22 0.21 15.36 -8.98
N GLY A 23 -0.94 15.80 -9.50
CA GLY A 23 -1.79 15.00 -10.38
C GLY A 23 -1.16 14.71 -11.74
N THR A 24 -0.39 15.66 -12.30
CA THR A 24 0.28 15.49 -13.60
C THR A 24 1.55 14.64 -13.56
N ILE A 25 2.24 14.50 -12.43
CA ILE A 25 3.39 13.57 -12.33
C ILE A 25 2.95 12.10 -12.30
N LEU A 26 1.69 11.82 -11.95
CA LEU A 26 1.11 10.50 -12.19
C LEU A 26 0.85 10.24 -13.69
N SER A 27 0.68 11.29 -14.49
CA SER A 27 0.45 11.21 -15.93
C SER A 27 1.73 11.38 -16.76
N ALA A 28 2.85 11.77 -16.16
CA ALA A 28 4.14 11.92 -16.83
C ALA A 28 5.06 10.68 -16.70
N TYR A 29 4.60 9.61 -16.03
CA TYR A 29 5.14 8.27 -16.21
C TYR A 29 4.34 7.44 -17.23
N ALA A 30 3.73 8.07 -18.23
CA ALA A 30 3.21 7.37 -19.39
C ALA A 30 3.40 8.21 -20.65
N GLY A 31 4.51 7.98 -21.35
CA GLY A 31 4.64 8.22 -22.80
C GLY A 31 5.19 9.57 -23.25
N THR A 32 6.51 9.68 -23.34
CA THR A 32 7.12 10.02 -24.64
C THR A 32 7.40 8.68 -25.32
N ASP A 33 6.45 8.21 -26.11
CA ASP A 33 6.70 8.05 -27.54
C ASP A 33 5.36 7.73 -28.21
N ASP A 34 4.88 8.73 -28.92
CA ASP A 34 3.90 8.59 -29.98
C ASP A 34 4.59 7.83 -31.10
N SER A 35 4.42 6.50 -31.12
CA SER A 35 4.15 5.70 -32.32
C SER A 35 4.29 4.20 -32.00
N GLY A 36 3.18 3.56 -31.69
CA GLY A 36 3.06 2.10 -31.85
C GLY A 36 2.57 1.35 -30.62
N GLU A 37 1.31 0.93 -30.69
CA GLU A 37 0.80 -0.32 -30.11
C GLU A 37 1.12 -0.58 -28.63
N LEU A 38 0.29 -0.11 -27.69
CA LEU A 38 0.23 -0.71 -26.34
C LEU A 38 -1.11 -0.39 -25.65
N SER A 39 -2.24 -0.73 -26.29
CA SER A 39 -3.57 -0.49 -25.73
C SER A 39 -4.27 -1.72 -25.12
N ASP A 40 -3.70 -2.93 -25.20
CA ASP A 40 -4.44 -4.15 -24.77
C ASP A 40 -3.79 -4.96 -23.62
N ASN A 41 -2.59 -4.61 -23.13
CA ASN A 41 -1.86 -5.42 -22.13
C ASN A 41 -1.81 -4.84 -20.70
N ALA A 42 -2.09 -3.55 -20.49
CA ALA A 42 -1.91 -2.91 -19.18
C ALA A 42 -2.97 -3.35 -18.14
N THR A 43 -4.20 -3.60 -18.59
CA THR A 43 -5.30 -3.99 -17.71
C THR A 43 -5.20 -5.44 -17.24
N GLY A 44 -4.60 -6.33 -18.06
CA GLY A 44 -4.38 -7.75 -17.72
C GLY A 44 -3.19 -8.00 -16.79
N GLY A 45 -2.14 -7.17 -16.87
CA GLY A 45 -1.01 -7.24 -15.95
C GLY A 45 -1.35 -6.76 -14.54
N LEU A 46 -2.20 -5.74 -14.40
CA LEU A 46 -2.52 -5.16 -13.09
C LEU A 46 -3.48 -6.04 -12.26
N THR A 47 -4.45 -6.70 -12.91
CA THR A 47 -5.30 -7.71 -12.25
C THR A 47 -4.53 -8.96 -11.87
N GLY A 48 -3.49 -9.32 -12.63
CA GLY A 48 -2.58 -10.42 -12.28
C GLY A 48 -1.69 -10.15 -11.06
N LEU A 49 -1.40 -8.87 -10.76
CA LEU A 49 -0.55 -8.46 -9.63
C LEU A 49 -1.31 -8.27 -8.32
N LEU A 50 -2.63 -8.05 -8.37
CA LEU A 50 -3.45 -7.87 -7.16
C LEU A 50 -3.37 -9.07 -6.18
N PRO A 51 -3.45 -10.34 -6.64
CA PRO A 51 -3.27 -11.50 -5.77
C PRO A 51 -1.88 -11.56 -5.13
N ASP A 52 -0.84 -11.19 -5.89
CA ASP A 52 0.54 -11.20 -5.41
C ASP A 52 0.78 -10.10 -4.35
N ILE A 53 0.17 -8.92 -4.52
CA ILE A 53 0.24 -7.83 -3.54
C ILE A 53 -0.46 -8.22 -2.23
N GLU A 54 -1.62 -8.86 -2.30
CA GLU A 54 -2.31 -9.39 -1.13
C GLU A 54 -1.45 -10.42 -0.40
N GLN A 55 -0.81 -11.32 -1.15
CA GLN A 55 0.11 -12.31 -0.57
C GLN A 55 1.31 -11.64 0.12
N ILE A 56 1.94 -10.67 -0.53
CA ILE A 56 3.07 -9.91 0.04
C ILE A 56 2.64 -9.16 1.31
N TYR A 57 1.47 -8.54 1.30
CA TYR A 57 0.91 -7.84 2.45
C TYR A 57 0.68 -8.78 3.63
N ASN A 58 0.02 -9.91 3.40
CA ASN A 58 -0.23 -10.93 4.42
C ASN A 58 1.08 -11.54 4.96
N GLN A 59 2.07 -11.76 4.10
CA GLN A 59 3.40 -12.21 4.53
C GLN A 59 4.12 -11.15 5.37
N ALA A 60 4.09 -9.88 4.96
CA ALA A 60 4.70 -8.79 5.71
C ALA A 60 4.10 -8.65 7.11
N LEU A 61 2.79 -8.89 7.25
CA LEU A 61 2.10 -8.85 8.53
C LEU A 61 2.38 -10.07 9.42
N THR A 62 2.61 -11.25 8.88
CA THR A 62 2.68 -12.49 9.69
C THR A 62 4.11 -13.00 9.93
N LEU A 63 5.01 -12.75 8.98
CA LEU A 63 6.37 -13.31 8.99
C LEU A 63 7.25 -12.81 10.14
N PRO A 64 7.21 -11.52 10.55
CA PRO A 64 7.97 -11.06 11.73
C PRO A 64 7.58 -11.78 13.02
N PHE A 65 6.29 -12.04 13.21
CA PHE A 65 5.76 -12.69 14.42
C PHE A 65 6.12 -14.18 14.45
N LYS A 66 5.98 -14.90 13.32
CA LYS A 66 6.45 -16.29 13.20
C LYS A 66 7.96 -16.41 13.45
N LYS A 67 8.73 -15.44 12.96
CA LYS A 67 10.18 -15.40 13.21
C LYS A 67 10.49 -15.14 14.68
N ALA A 68 9.76 -14.26 15.33
CA ALA A 68 9.91 -14.02 16.77
C ALA A 68 9.58 -15.27 17.59
N GLU A 69 8.49 -15.98 17.28
CA GLU A 69 8.11 -17.25 17.92
C GLU A 69 9.25 -18.27 17.89
N SER A 70 9.91 -18.43 16.73
CA SER A 70 11.05 -19.35 16.55
C SER A 70 12.29 -19.00 17.39
N LYS A 71 12.34 -17.81 17.99
CA LYS A 71 13.43 -17.32 18.83
C LYS A 71 13.11 -17.41 20.32
N ILE A 72 11.90 -17.81 20.68
CA ILE A 72 11.51 -18.03 22.08
C ILE A 72 11.91 -19.47 22.45
N TYR A 73 12.87 -19.60 23.37
CA TYR A 73 13.39 -20.90 23.82
C TYR A 73 12.59 -21.49 24.99
N ASP A 74 11.91 -20.64 25.74
CA ASP A 74 11.05 -21.02 26.84
C ASP A 74 9.72 -21.53 26.29
N GLU A 75 9.34 -22.76 26.64
CA GLU A 75 8.13 -23.41 26.11
C GLU A 75 6.87 -22.65 26.52
N ASP A 76 6.74 -22.30 27.79
CA ASP A 76 5.55 -21.69 28.35
C ASP A 76 5.33 -20.30 27.72
N ILE A 77 6.41 -19.54 27.54
CA ILE A 77 6.37 -18.24 26.87
C ILE A 77 6.02 -18.40 25.39
N ARG A 78 6.53 -19.44 24.72
CA ARG A 78 6.26 -19.69 23.31
C ARG A 78 4.80 -20.08 23.08
N GLU A 79 4.24 -20.93 23.95
CA GLU A 79 2.84 -21.34 23.88
C GLU A 79 1.90 -20.15 24.13
N PHE A 80 2.18 -19.33 25.15
CA PHE A 80 1.44 -18.08 25.38
C PHE A 80 1.51 -17.12 24.18
N TYR A 81 2.71 -16.96 23.60
CA TYR A 81 2.90 -16.12 22.42
C TYR A 81 2.13 -16.63 21.20
N HIS A 82 2.09 -17.95 21.01
CA HIS A 82 1.32 -18.61 19.97
C HIS A 82 -0.18 -18.35 20.11
N GLU A 83 -0.73 -18.52 21.32
CA GLU A 83 -2.14 -18.21 21.62
C GLU A 83 -2.47 -16.72 21.39
N LEU A 84 -1.56 -15.82 21.78
CA LEU A 84 -1.72 -14.38 21.57
C LEU A 84 -1.80 -14.04 20.07
N ILE A 85 -0.93 -14.61 19.24
CA ILE A 85 -0.97 -14.41 17.78
C ILE A 85 -2.27 -14.97 17.19
N ASN A 86 -2.72 -16.14 17.64
CA ASN A 86 -3.97 -16.75 17.16
C ASN A 86 -5.19 -15.91 17.55
N SER A 87 -5.23 -15.37 18.76
CA SER A 87 -6.35 -14.52 19.24
C SER A 87 -6.44 -13.17 18.53
N THR A 88 -5.33 -12.67 17.98
CA THR A 88 -5.27 -11.37 17.29
C THR A 88 -5.57 -11.47 15.78
N GLY A 89 -5.91 -12.67 15.28
CA GLY A 89 -6.18 -12.91 13.85
C GLY A 89 -4.92 -12.96 12.97
N LEU A 90 -3.73 -12.73 13.56
CA LEU A 90 -2.44 -12.83 12.88
C LEU A 90 -1.95 -14.28 12.73
N GLY A 91 -2.58 -15.22 13.44
CA GLY A 91 -2.30 -16.67 13.39
C GLY A 91 -2.63 -17.37 12.07
N GLY A 92 -3.30 -16.67 11.15
CA GLY A 92 -3.61 -17.20 9.83
C GLY A 92 -4.73 -18.22 9.87
N THR A 93 -5.97 -17.76 10.06
CA THR A 93 -7.16 -18.49 9.63
C THR A 93 -7.58 -17.96 8.26
N GLY A 94 -6.79 -18.29 7.25
CA GLY A 94 -7.21 -18.27 5.84
C GLY A 94 -7.91 -19.56 5.44
N ALA A 95 -8.45 -20.33 6.39
CA ALA A 95 -9.34 -21.44 6.10
C ALA A 95 -10.75 -20.85 5.92
N GLY A 96 -11.13 -20.68 4.65
CA GLY A 96 -12.51 -20.44 4.28
C GLY A 96 -13.42 -21.41 5.01
N THR A 97 -14.28 -20.85 5.85
CA THR A 97 -15.60 -21.41 6.07
C THR A 97 -16.43 -20.88 4.92
N ASP A 98 -16.45 -21.66 3.83
CA ASP A 98 -17.55 -21.88 2.85
C ASP A 98 -16.99 -22.45 1.54
#